data_AF-A0A1Q3B6M8-F1
#
_entry.id   AF-A0A1Q3B6M8-F1
#
_cell.length_a   1.000
_cell.length_b   1.000
_cell.length_c   1.000
_cell.angle_alpha   90.00
_cell.angle_beta   90.00
_cell.angle_gamma   90.00
#
_symmetry.space_group_name_H-M   'P 1'
#
loop_
_entity.id
_entity.type
_entity.pdbx_description
1 polymer ?
#
loop_
_entity_poly.entity_id
_entity_poly.type
_entity_poly.pdbx_seq_one_letter_code
_entity_poly.pdbx_strand_id
1 'polypeptide(L)'
;MGSSCVSGSQAGLLLTSPDGWTLEYALRFGFKETYNEAEWEALITGLTIANHLEIQKLEASSDSQLVVGLVSREYKAREASMAKYLAHVQGLKSAFQIFRVLKVPRADNIIADQLSKLATARELERN
;
A
#
# COMPACT_ATOMS: atom_id res chain seq x y z
N MET A 1 21.75 27.61 -1.18
CA MET A 1 22.20 26.40 -1.90
C MET A 1 22.08 25.22 -0.94
N GLY A 2 21.24 24.24 -1.29
CA GLY A 2 21.09 22.98 -0.55
C GLY A 2 19.81 22.84 0.27
N SER A 3 18.64 22.73 -0.38
CA SER A 3 17.47 22.10 0.23
C SER A 3 17.50 20.63 -0.19
N SER A 4 17.91 19.72 0.71
CA SER A 4 17.69 18.30 0.46
C SER A 4 16.22 18.01 0.77
N CYS A 5 15.36 18.19 -0.23
CA CYS A 5 14.03 17.60 -0.20
C CYS A 5 14.23 16.09 -0.05
N VAL A 6 14.06 15.57 1.17
CA VAL A 6 13.97 14.13 1.38
C VAL A 6 12.64 13.74 0.75
N SER A 7 12.70 13.34 -0.52
CA SER A 7 11.56 12.79 -1.26
C SER A 7 11.18 11.47 -0.57
N GLY A 8 10.37 11.56 0.48
CA GLY A 8 9.82 10.39 1.16
C GLY A 8 8.86 9.65 0.23
N SER A 9 8.81 8.33 0.29
CA SER A 9 7.88 7.53 -0.52
C SER A 9 6.42 7.84 -0.16
N GLN A 10 5.50 7.70 -1.12
CA GLN A 10 4.07 7.98 -0.91
C GLN A 10 3.19 6.84 -1.42
N ALA A 11 2.02 6.68 -0.81
CA ALA A 11 1.02 5.72 -1.26
C ALA A 11 -0.40 6.24 -1.01
N GLY A 12 -1.34 5.79 -1.84
CA GLY A 12 -2.75 6.00 -1.64
C GLY A 12 -3.44 4.71 -1.17
N LEU A 13 -4.38 4.85 -0.25
CA LEU A 13 -5.23 3.75 0.21
C LEU A 13 -6.70 4.19 0.14
N LEU A 14 -7.51 3.39 -0.53
CA LEU A 14 -8.96 3.52 -0.58
C LEU A 14 -9.57 2.26 0.04
N LEU A 15 -10.40 2.43 1.06
CA LEU A 15 -11.22 1.37 1.64
C LEU A 15 -12.67 1.65 1.28
N THR A 16 -13.36 0.68 0.68
CA THR A 16 -14.77 0.82 0.28
C THR A 16 -15.60 -0.24 0.99
N SER A 17 -16.68 0.16 1.65
CA SER A 17 -17.64 -0.76 2.23
C SER A 17 -18.65 -1.25 1.17
N PRO A 18 -19.25 -2.43 1.35
CA PRO A 18 -20.36 -2.88 0.50
C PRO A 18 -21.55 -1.92 0.49
N ASP A 19 -21.73 -1.16 1.57
CA ASP A 19 -22.80 -0.18 1.74
C ASP A 19 -22.49 1.19 1.10
N GLY A 20 -21.36 1.27 0.37
CA GLY A 20 -21.00 2.44 -0.45
C GLY A 20 -20.22 3.54 0.26
N TRP A 21 -19.81 3.35 1.51
CA TRP A 21 -18.96 4.31 2.20
C TRP A 21 -17.50 4.08 1.84
N THR A 22 -16.75 5.18 1.65
CA THR A 22 -15.32 5.13 1.35
C THR A 22 -14.49 5.83 2.42
N LEU A 23 -13.31 5.30 2.68
CA LEU A 23 -12.25 5.96 3.46
C LEU A 23 -11.02 6.10 2.59
N GLU A 24 -10.49 7.31 2.52
CA GLU A 24 -9.35 7.66 1.69
C GLU A 24 -8.18 8.09 2.56
N TYR A 25 -7.01 7.51 2.34
CA TYR A 25 -5.78 7.84 3.04
C TYR A 25 -4.66 8.13 2.05
N ALA A 26 -4.03 9.29 2.23
CA ALA A 26 -2.77 9.64 1.59
C ALA A 26 -1.64 9.39 2.60
N LEU A 27 -0.80 8.39 2.31
CA LEU A 27 0.29 7.95 3.17
C LEU A 27 1.60 8.57 2.69
N ARG A 28 2.40 9.05 3.65
CA ARG A 28 3.77 9.53 3.42
C ARG A 28 4.72 8.77 4.33
N PHE A 29 5.69 8.14 3.73
CA PHE A 29 6.76 7.43 4.41
C PHE A 29 7.95 8.36 4.64
N GLY A 30 8.55 8.29 5.83
CA GLY A 30 9.66 9.16 6.24
C GLY A 30 11.02 8.81 5.62
N PHE A 31 11.06 7.80 4.76
CA PHE A 31 12.27 7.24 4.16
C PHE A 31 12.16 7.23 2.62
N LYS A 32 13.32 7.20 1.96
CA LYS A 32 13.43 7.15 0.50
C LYS A 32 13.50 5.69 0.08
N GLU A 33 12.47 5.19 -0.59
CA GLU A 33 12.47 3.80 -1.08
C GLU A 33 12.60 3.68 -2.58
N THR A 34 12.94 2.47 -3.00
CA THR A 34 12.68 2.00 -4.37
C THR A 34 11.17 1.86 -4.59
N TYR A 35 10.73 1.97 -5.85
CA TYR A 35 9.32 1.82 -6.23
C TYR A 35 8.66 0.55 -5.64
N ASN A 36 9.42 -0.55 -5.59
CA ASN A 36 8.92 -1.84 -5.10
C ASN A 36 8.65 -1.86 -3.59
N GLU A 37 9.52 -1.27 -2.78
CA GLU A 37 9.33 -1.25 -1.33
C GLU A 37 8.14 -0.35 -0.97
N ALA A 38 7.92 0.76 -1.70
CA ALA A 38 6.81 1.67 -1.43
C ALA A 38 5.44 0.97 -1.58
N GLU A 39 5.31 0.04 -2.52
CA GLU A 39 4.10 -0.78 -2.68
C GLU A 39 3.91 -1.78 -1.53
N TRP A 40 5.01 -2.33 -0.98
CA TRP A 40 4.95 -3.20 0.20
C TRP A 40 4.56 -2.43 1.45
N GLU A 41 5.15 -1.26 1.69
CA GLU A 41 4.83 -0.40 2.82
C GLU A 41 3.40 0.12 2.74
N ALA A 42 2.92 0.46 1.53
CA ALA A 42 1.52 0.80 1.28
C ALA A 42 0.58 -0.34 1.69
N LEU A 43 0.88 -1.57 1.24
CA LEU A 43 0.07 -2.74 1.56
C LEU A 43 0.07 -3.05 3.06
N ILE A 44 1.24 -3.04 3.71
CA ILE A 44 1.37 -3.27 5.16
C ILE A 44 0.59 -2.24 5.95
N THR A 45 0.71 -0.96 5.58
CA THR A 45 -0.01 0.12 6.25
C THR A 45 -1.51 -0.03 6.05
N GLY A 46 -1.96 -0.33 4.83
CA GLY A 46 -3.38 -0.56 4.53
C GLY A 46 -3.98 -1.72 5.31
N LEU A 47 -3.25 -2.85 5.39
CA LEU A 47 -3.64 -3.99 6.23
C LEU A 47 -3.69 -3.65 7.71
N THR A 48 -2.74 -2.84 8.19
CA THR A 48 -2.67 -2.45 9.61
C THR A 48 -3.85 -1.55 10.00
N ILE A 49 -4.20 -0.60 9.12
CA ILE A 49 -5.37 0.27 9.29
C ILE A 49 -6.65 -0.56 9.25
N ALA A 50 -6.79 -1.43 8.25
CA ALA A 50 -7.98 -2.29 8.12
C ALA A 50 -8.17 -3.20 9.34
N ASN A 51 -7.08 -3.73 9.90
CA ASN A 51 -7.12 -4.51 11.14
C ASN A 51 -7.55 -3.66 12.35
N HIS A 52 -7.03 -2.43 12.49
CA HIS A 52 -7.46 -1.50 13.56
C HIS A 52 -8.94 -1.10 13.44
N LEU A 53 -9.48 -1.10 12.23
CA LEU A 53 -10.90 -0.86 11.95
C LEU A 53 -11.75 -2.14 12.07
N GLU A 54 -11.18 -3.24 12.57
CA GLU A 54 -11.82 -4.54 12.79
C GLU A 54 -12.48 -5.14 11.53
N ILE A 55 -11.99 -4.75 10.35
CA ILE A 55 -12.49 -5.26 9.07
C ILE A 55 -12.21 -6.76 8.97
N GLN A 56 -13.27 -7.56 8.79
CA GLN A 56 -13.16 -9.02 8.75
C GLN A 56 -12.90 -9.57 7.34
N LYS A 57 -13.31 -8.84 6.29
CA LYS A 57 -13.21 -9.25 4.89
C LYS A 57 -12.59 -8.12 4.08
N LEU A 58 -11.45 -8.38 3.45
CA LEU A 58 -10.68 -7.37 2.76
C LEU A 58 -10.22 -7.86 1.39
N GLU A 59 -10.38 -7.00 0.39
CA GLU A 59 -9.82 -7.16 -0.93
C GLU A 59 -8.89 -5.98 -1.21
N ALA A 60 -7.59 -6.27 -1.36
CA ALA A 60 -6.59 -5.29 -1.71
C ALA A 60 -6.37 -5.29 -3.23
N SER A 61 -6.33 -4.12 -3.84
CA SER A 61 -5.98 -3.97 -5.26
C SER A 61 -4.56 -3.43 -5.39
N SER A 62 -3.77 -4.01 -6.28
CA SER A 62 -2.42 -3.52 -6.58
C SER A 62 -2.16 -3.62 -8.08
N ASP A 63 -1.49 -2.63 -8.65
CA ASP A 63 -0.97 -2.68 -10.01
C ASP A 63 0.44 -3.30 -10.09
N SER A 64 1.00 -3.72 -8.96
CA SER A 64 2.26 -4.47 -8.89
C SER A 64 2.06 -5.95 -9.14
N GLN A 65 2.58 -6.45 -10.26
CA GLN A 65 2.56 -7.89 -10.51
C GLN A 65 3.41 -8.66 -9.49
N LEU A 66 4.51 -8.06 -9.01
CA LEU A 66 5.41 -8.69 -8.05
C LEU A 66 4.74 -8.87 -6.68
N VAL A 67 4.12 -7.81 -6.14
CA VAL A 67 3.44 -7.88 -4.83
C VAL A 67 2.29 -8.87 -4.88
N VAL A 68 1.42 -8.77 -5.92
CA VAL A 68 0.29 -9.69 -6.08
C VAL A 68 0.76 -11.14 -6.15
N GLY A 69 1.73 -11.44 -7.01
CA GLY A 69 2.21 -12.80 -7.20
C GLY A 69 2.88 -13.39 -5.95
N LEU A 70 3.63 -12.59 -5.19
CA LEU A 70 4.25 -13.05 -3.94
C LEU A 70 3.23 -13.28 -2.83
N VAL A 71 2.27 -12.37 -2.65
CA VAL A 71 1.25 -12.46 -1.59
C VAL A 71 0.25 -13.59 -1.87
N SER A 72 -0.12 -13.80 -3.13
CA SER A 72 -0.96 -14.91 -3.60
C SER A 72 -0.22 -16.25 -3.66
N ARG A 73 1.09 -16.28 -3.34
CA ARG A 73 1.96 -17.46 -3.38
C ARG A 73 2.17 -18.06 -4.78
N GLU A 74 1.91 -17.28 -5.82
CA GLU A 74 2.20 -17.64 -7.21
C GLU A 74 3.72 -17.55 -7.49
N TYR A 75 4.40 -16.61 -6.81
CA TYR A 75 5.84 -16.41 -6.89
C TYR A 75 6.53 -16.81 -5.58
N LYS A 76 7.84 -17.07 -5.68
CA LYS A 76 8.72 -17.31 -4.52
C LYS A 76 9.61 -16.10 -4.28
N ALA A 77 9.65 -15.61 -3.04
CA ALA A 77 10.57 -14.54 -2.65
C ALA A 77 12.02 -15.06 -2.76
N ARG A 78 12.82 -14.44 -3.63
CA ARG A 78 14.23 -14.82 -3.85
C ARG A 78 15.19 -14.04 -2.96
N GLU A 79 14.84 -12.80 -2.64
CA GLU A 79 15.65 -11.91 -1.83
C GLU A 79 15.20 -11.94 -0.36
N ALA A 80 16.14 -11.84 0.56
CA ALA A 80 15.86 -11.85 1.99
C ALA A 80 15.01 -10.66 2.44
N SER A 81 15.15 -9.49 1.79
CA SER A 81 14.30 -8.31 1.99
C SER A 81 12.83 -8.60 1.65
N MET A 82 12.58 -9.14 0.45
CA MET A 82 11.23 -9.51 0.00
C MET A 82 10.61 -10.60 0.86
N ALA A 83 11.42 -11.54 1.36
CA ALA A 83 10.95 -12.57 2.28
C ALA A 83 10.47 -11.98 3.61
N LYS A 84 11.13 -10.92 4.13
CA LYS A 84 10.69 -10.22 5.34
C LYS A 84 9.36 -9.49 5.13
N TYR A 85 9.22 -8.77 4.03
CA TYR A 85 7.96 -8.11 3.67
C TYR A 85 6.81 -9.11 3.53
N LEU A 86 7.04 -10.19 2.80
CA LEU A 86 6.05 -11.25 2.62
C LEU A 86 5.66 -11.88 3.97
N ALA A 87 6.63 -12.19 4.84
CA ALA A 87 6.34 -12.75 6.17
C ALA A 87 5.48 -11.80 7.01
N HIS A 88 5.77 -10.50 6.98
CA HIS A 88 4.99 -9.49 7.70
C HIS A 88 3.55 -9.42 7.19
N VAL A 89 3.36 -9.34 5.86
CA VAL A 89 2.03 -9.35 5.23
C VAL A 89 1.26 -10.63 5.54
N GLN A 90 1.91 -11.80 5.53
CA GLN A 90 1.25 -13.06 5.89
C GLN A 90 0.85 -13.09 7.37
N GLY A 91 1.63 -12.46 8.26
CA GLY A 91 1.27 -12.26 9.66
C GLY A 91 0.00 -11.42 9.79
N LEU A 92 -0.05 -10.25 9.16
CA LEU A 92 -1.23 -9.38 9.17
C LEU A 92 -2.46 -10.04 8.54
N LYS A 93 -2.27 -10.80 7.46
CA LYS A 93 -3.34 -11.55 6.79
C LYS A 93 -4.12 -12.46 7.75
N SER A 94 -3.47 -13.00 8.78
CA SER A 94 -4.12 -13.90 9.75
C SER A 94 -5.21 -13.23 10.59
N ALA A 95 -5.26 -11.90 10.63
CA ALA A 95 -6.30 -11.15 11.33
C ALA A 95 -7.64 -11.07 10.57
N PHE A 96 -7.65 -11.42 9.28
CA PHE A 96 -8.84 -11.32 8.43
C PHE A 96 -9.46 -12.70 8.18
N GLN A 97 -10.78 -12.81 8.24
CA GLN A 97 -11.49 -14.04 7.86
C GLN A 97 -11.34 -14.32 6.35
N ILE A 98 -11.41 -13.25 5.56
CA ILE A 98 -11.19 -13.31 4.11
C ILE A 98 -10.23 -12.19 3.73
N PHE A 99 -9.11 -12.57 3.11
CA PHE A 99 -8.20 -11.62 2.50
C PHE A 99 -7.83 -12.07 1.08
N ARG A 100 -8.00 -11.15 0.13
CA ARG A 100 -7.59 -11.32 -1.26
C ARG A 100 -6.73 -10.15 -1.70
N VAL A 101 -5.78 -10.41 -2.59
CA VAL A 101 -5.07 -9.38 -3.33
C VAL A 101 -5.34 -9.61 -4.81
N LEU A 102 -5.75 -8.56 -5.51
CA LEU A 102 -6.07 -8.60 -6.93
C LEU A 102 -5.09 -7.72 -7.71
N LYS A 103 -4.67 -8.24 -8.87
CA LYS A 103 -3.97 -7.44 -9.87
C LYS A 103 -5.01 -6.59 -10.59
N VAL A 104 -4.80 -5.27 -10.57
CA VAL A 104 -5.56 -4.34 -11.40
C VAL A 104 -4.65 -3.67 -12.41
N PRO A 105 -5.15 -3.27 -13.60
CA PRO A 105 -4.45 -2.33 -14.47
C PRO A 105 -4.18 -1.02 -13.74
N ARG A 106 -3.03 -0.39 -14.02
CA ARG A 106 -2.72 0.92 -13.42
C ARG A 106 -3.79 1.98 -13.74
N ALA A 107 -4.39 1.89 -14.92
CA ALA A 107 -5.50 2.75 -15.33
C ALA A 107 -6.76 2.59 -14.48
N ASP A 108 -6.89 1.51 -13.71
CA ASP A 108 -8.02 1.27 -12.80
C ASP A 108 -7.65 1.60 -11.34
N ASN A 109 -6.37 1.82 -11.05
CA ASN A 109 -5.86 2.21 -9.72
C ASN A 109 -5.73 3.73 -9.54
N ILE A 110 -6.57 4.51 -10.24
CA ILE A 110 -6.43 5.98 -10.35
C ILE A 110 -6.53 6.66 -8.99
N ILE A 111 -7.47 6.25 -8.13
CA ILE A 111 -7.70 6.91 -6.84
C ILE A 111 -6.50 6.73 -5.92
N ALA A 112 -5.90 5.54 -5.87
CA ALA A 112 -4.67 5.32 -5.10
C ALA A 112 -3.50 6.14 -5.65
N ASP A 113 -3.36 6.22 -6.99
CA ASP A 113 -2.34 7.06 -7.64
C ASP A 113 -2.55 8.57 -7.37
N GLN A 114 -3.80 9.03 -7.31
CA GLN A 114 -4.15 10.41 -6.98
C GLN A 114 -3.85 10.73 -5.51
N LEU A 115 -4.24 9.85 -4.59
CA LEU A 115 -3.98 10.00 -3.16
C LEU A 115 -2.48 10.00 -2.85
N SER A 116 -1.70 9.15 -3.52
CA SER A 116 -0.24 9.15 -3.41
C SER A 116 0.35 10.52 -3.80
N LYS A 117 -0.15 11.14 -4.87
CA LYS A 117 0.29 12.48 -5.32
C LYS A 117 -0.16 13.60 -4.38
N LEU A 118 -1.31 13.47 -3.71
CA LEU A 118 -1.77 14.46 -2.72
C LEU A 118 -0.83 14.54 -1.50
N ALA A 119 -0.21 13.41 -1.12
CA ALA A 119 0.82 13.42 -0.08
C ALA A 119 2.07 14.24 -0.47
N THR A 120 2.30 14.49 -1.77
CA THR A 120 3.36 15.36 -2.30
C THR A 120 3.01 16.85 -2.17
N ALA A 121 1.74 17.24 -2.39
CA ALA A 121 1.33 18.64 -2.49
C ALA A 121 1.39 19.41 -1.16
N ARG A 122 1.21 18.72 -0.02
CA ARG A 122 1.29 19.33 1.33
C ARG A 122 2.66 19.93 1.70
N GLU A 123 3.68 19.74 0.86
CA GLU A 123 5.00 20.32 1.03
C GLU A 123 5.14 21.69 0.33
N LEU A 124 4.29 22.01 -0.66
CA LEU A 124 4.36 23.27 -1.40
C LEU A 124 3.65 24.44 -0.71
N GLU A 125 2.75 24.16 0.25
CA GLU A 125 1.97 25.20 0.95
C GLU A 125 2.63 25.68 2.26
N ARG A 126 3.79 25.14 2.63
CA ARG A 126 4.51 25.55 3.84
C ARG A 126 5.77 26.35 3.49
N ASN A 127 5.56 27.49 2.83
CA ASN A 127 6.55 28.56 2.67
C ASN A 127 6.17 29.75 3.54
#